data_AF-A0A813QR39-F1
#
_entry.id   AF-A0A813QR39-F1
#
_cell.length_a   1.000
_cell.length_b   1.000
_cell.length_c   1.000
_cell.angle_alpha   90.00
_cell.angle_beta   90.00
_cell.angle_gamma   90.00
#
_symmetry.space_group_name_H-M   'P 1'
#
loop_
_entity.id
_entity.type
_entity.pdbx_description
1 polymer ?
#
loop_
_entity_poly.entity_id
_entity_poly.type
_entity_poly.pdbx_seq_one_letter_code
_entity_poly.pdbx_strand_id
1 'polypeptide(L)'
;MLIPSSAKLSSIFCFVLSSSSKHEKSSIATLYTWAKRCDRFYFVTKLQNTSVDFMMLENFQNIDMLENETVERTFDVLPTISKDFSSYSWFLRATDETIVIMENLRKLVSRLDSYSSQLPIAYAGDVERMYKQHQMISNGAAILFNRQALNQMIIAFANEDNTQVEKCKYDSINDYELIQCLKMVAKIQFANDLGIVKDNLFLSQTILTYKLNEQLQVRISILP
;
A
#
# COMPACT_ATOMS: atom_id res chain seq x y z
N MET A 1 35.03 -11.66 -8.32
CA MET A 1 34.04 -11.54 -7.24
C MET A 1 33.84 -10.07 -6.97
N LEU A 2 32.70 -9.51 -7.37
CA LEU A 2 32.35 -8.13 -7.03
C LEU A 2 31.73 -8.16 -5.64
N ILE A 3 32.40 -7.50 -4.70
CA ILE A 3 31.84 -7.21 -3.38
C ILE A 3 30.63 -6.29 -3.62
N PRO A 4 29.41 -6.64 -3.19
CA PRO A 4 28.28 -5.73 -3.30
C PRO A 4 28.61 -4.48 -2.51
N SER A 5 28.44 -3.31 -3.14
CA SER A 5 28.48 -2.03 -2.44
C SER A 5 27.56 -2.13 -1.21
N SER A 6 27.99 -1.52 -0.10
CA SER A 6 27.22 -1.47 1.15
C SER A 6 25.74 -1.23 0.84
N ALA A 7 24.90 -2.24 1.07
CA ALA A 7 23.48 -2.16 0.76
C ALA A 7 22.90 -0.99 1.55
N LYS A 8 22.57 0.10 0.86
CA LYS A 8 21.76 1.17 1.44
C LYS A 8 20.49 0.48 1.95
N LEU A 9 20.24 0.54 3.25
CA LEU A 9 19.06 -0.10 3.84
C LEU A 9 17.82 0.48 3.13
N SER A 10 17.07 -0.37 2.44
CA SER A 10 15.92 0.06 1.64
C SER A 10 14.81 0.57 2.56
N SER A 11 14.62 1.89 2.55
CA SER A 11 13.71 2.57 3.47
C SER A 11 12.28 2.54 2.97
N ILE A 12 11.36 2.28 3.89
CA ILE A 12 9.94 2.08 3.67
C ILE A 12 9.16 3.26 4.27
N PHE A 13 8.50 4.02 3.41
CA PHE A 13 7.51 5.02 3.79
C PHE A 13 6.11 4.42 3.78
N CYS A 14 5.35 4.58 4.86
CA CYS A 14 3.98 4.07 4.95
C CYS A 14 2.98 5.22 5.01
N PHE A 15 1.93 5.18 4.21
CA PHE A 15 0.79 6.07 4.37
C PHE A 15 -0.47 5.27 4.66
N VAL A 16 -1.11 5.61 5.77
CA VAL A 16 -2.25 4.88 6.32
C VAL A 16 -3.50 5.71 6.10
N LEU A 17 -4.36 5.21 5.23
CA LEU A 17 -5.66 5.78 4.94
C LEU A 17 -6.62 5.43 6.10
N SER A 18 -7.24 6.43 6.74
CA SER A 18 -8.17 6.19 7.87
C SER A 18 -9.31 7.22 7.92
N SER A 19 -10.50 6.79 8.35
CA SER A 19 -11.60 7.69 8.70
C SER A 19 -11.44 8.20 10.12
N SER A 20 -11.79 9.46 10.37
CA SER A 20 -11.72 10.05 11.70
C SER A 20 -12.59 9.35 12.75
N SER A 21 -13.67 8.70 12.31
CA SER A 21 -14.53 7.86 13.16
C SER A 21 -13.83 6.61 13.72
N LYS A 22 -12.70 6.20 13.14
CA LYS A 22 -11.93 5.00 13.51
C LYS A 22 -10.72 5.29 14.41
N HIS A 23 -10.44 6.57 14.71
CA HIS A 23 -9.26 6.99 15.46
C HIS A 23 -9.10 6.25 16.79
N GLU A 24 -10.12 6.28 17.65
CA GLU A 24 -10.12 5.62 18.97
C GLU A 24 -10.25 4.08 18.91
N LYS A 25 -10.17 3.48 17.73
CA LYS A 25 -10.32 2.05 17.49
C LYS A 25 -9.14 1.50 16.68
N SER A 26 -9.34 1.32 15.37
CA SER A 26 -8.40 0.63 14.49
C SER A 26 -7.18 1.49 14.17
N SER A 27 -7.30 2.83 14.12
CA SER A 27 -6.16 3.71 13.86
C SER A 27 -5.17 3.71 15.03
N ILE A 28 -5.65 3.77 16.28
CA ILE A 28 -4.81 3.59 17.48
C ILE A 28 -4.11 2.23 17.47
N ALA A 29 -4.84 1.15 17.16
CA ALA A 29 -4.26 -0.19 17.10
C ALA A 29 -3.15 -0.27 16.03
N THR A 30 -3.39 0.31 14.85
CA THR A 30 -2.39 0.41 13.78
C THR A 30 -1.17 1.21 14.21
N LEU A 31 -1.38 2.35 14.86
CA LEU A 31 -0.33 3.22 15.40
C LEU A 31 0.56 2.47 16.41
N TYR A 32 -0.02 1.73 17.35
CA TYR A 32 0.75 1.01 18.38
C TYR A 32 1.33 -0.33 17.94
N THR A 33 1.05 -0.78 16.71
CA THR A 33 1.57 -2.04 16.19
C THR A 33 2.56 -1.82 15.04
N TRP A 34 2.13 -1.98 13.80
CA TRP A 34 3.03 -2.08 12.66
C TRP A 34 3.42 -0.73 12.08
N ALA A 35 2.59 0.31 12.19
CA ALA A 35 2.86 1.62 11.56
C ALA A 35 4.13 2.28 12.12
N LYS A 36 4.31 2.24 13.46
CA LYS A 36 5.52 2.74 14.14
C LYS A 36 6.82 2.02 13.76
N ARG A 37 6.73 0.88 13.08
CA ARG A 37 7.87 0.07 12.65
C ARG A 37 8.27 0.34 11.19
N CYS A 38 7.49 1.15 10.46
CA CYS A 38 7.92 1.75 9.19
C CYS A 38 9.05 2.75 9.45
N ASP A 39 9.92 3.00 8.46
CA ASP A 39 11.03 3.95 8.63
C ASP A 39 10.50 5.39 8.76
N ARG A 40 9.37 5.68 8.11
CA ARG A 40 8.49 6.82 8.38
C ARG A 40 7.07 6.46 8.03
N PHE A 41 6.11 7.04 8.74
CA PHE A 41 4.71 6.87 8.40
C PHE A 41 3.90 8.15 8.65
N TYR A 42 2.78 8.24 7.94
CA TYR A 42 1.74 9.23 8.19
C TYR A 42 0.35 8.62 8.00
N PHE A 43 -0.60 9.12 8.77
CA PHE A 43 -2.02 8.93 8.54
C PHE A 43 -2.53 9.99 7.57
N VAL A 44 -3.37 9.57 6.62
CA VAL A 44 -4.15 10.43 5.74
C VAL A 44 -5.57 10.38 6.26
N THR A 45 -5.92 11.37 7.06
CA THR A 45 -7.17 11.40 7.81
C THR A 45 -7.46 12.83 8.28
N LYS A 46 -8.73 13.10 8.60
CA LYS A 46 -9.14 14.39 9.16
C LYS A 46 -8.66 14.53 10.60
N LEU A 47 -8.14 15.71 10.94
CA LEU A 47 -7.75 16.06 12.31
C LEU A 47 -8.96 16.01 13.25
N GLN A 48 -8.79 15.33 14.38
CA GLN A 48 -9.73 15.31 15.50
C GLN A 48 -8.98 15.37 16.83
N ASN A 49 -9.70 15.77 17.88
CA ASN A 49 -9.23 15.59 19.24
C ASN A 49 -9.37 14.12 19.61
N THR A 50 -8.25 13.45 19.84
CA THR A 50 -8.23 12.03 20.22
C THR A 50 -7.31 11.83 21.42
N SER A 51 -7.33 10.64 22.01
CA SER A 51 -6.49 10.24 23.12
C SER A 51 -4.99 10.16 22.78
N VAL A 52 -4.65 10.18 21.47
CA VAL A 52 -3.27 10.09 20.98
C VAL A 52 -2.99 11.09 19.86
N ASP A 53 -1.73 11.48 19.71
CA ASP A 53 -1.33 12.31 18.57
C ASP A 53 -1.01 11.44 17.34
N PHE A 54 -1.83 11.58 16.30
CA PHE A 54 -1.57 10.98 14.99
C PHE A 54 -0.59 11.83 14.17
N MET A 55 0.43 11.21 13.59
CA MET A 55 1.25 11.87 12.58
C MET A 55 0.45 11.98 11.28
N MET A 56 -0.03 13.17 10.94
CA MET A 56 -0.91 13.41 9.79
C MET A 56 -0.24 14.25 8.70
N LEU A 57 -0.59 14.01 7.43
CA LEU A 57 -0.18 14.89 6.34
C LEU A 57 -1.02 16.17 6.37
N GLU A 58 -0.38 17.32 6.55
CA GLU A 58 -1.03 18.64 6.76
C GLU A 58 -2.11 18.95 5.71
N ASN A 59 -1.82 18.71 4.43
CA ASN A 59 -2.74 18.98 3.32
C ASN A 59 -4.04 18.16 3.36
N PHE A 60 -4.10 17.09 4.16
CA PHE A 60 -5.23 16.15 4.22
C PHE A 60 -6.01 16.22 5.53
N GLN A 61 -5.64 17.10 6.46
CA GLN A 61 -6.24 17.18 7.80
C GLN A 61 -7.67 17.72 7.83
N ASN A 62 -8.17 18.31 6.74
CA ASN A 62 -9.48 18.97 6.72
C ASN A 62 -10.60 18.10 6.12
N ILE A 63 -10.26 17.01 5.43
CA ILE A 63 -11.21 16.19 4.68
C ILE A 63 -11.22 14.79 5.28
N ASP A 64 -12.39 14.36 5.73
CA ASP A 64 -12.54 12.98 6.18
C ASP A 64 -12.70 12.06 4.96
N MET A 65 -12.30 10.80 5.13
CA MET A 65 -12.36 9.82 4.08
C MET A 65 -13.49 8.83 4.36
N LEU A 66 -14.33 8.60 3.35
CA LEU A 66 -15.27 7.47 3.36
C LEU A 66 -14.55 6.19 2.95
N GLU A 67 -15.00 5.04 3.46
CA GLU A 67 -14.35 3.74 3.17
C GLU A 67 -14.25 3.43 1.67
N ASN A 68 -15.23 3.87 0.88
CA ASN A 68 -15.26 3.71 -0.57
C ASN A 68 -14.42 4.75 -1.35
N GLU A 69 -13.86 5.76 -0.68
CA GLU A 69 -12.98 6.77 -1.29
C GLU A 69 -11.49 6.42 -1.17
N THR A 70 -11.16 5.24 -0.62
CA THR A 70 -9.77 4.83 -0.35
C THR A 70 -8.90 4.86 -1.62
N VAL A 71 -9.47 4.60 -2.80
CA VAL A 71 -8.76 4.65 -4.08
C VAL A 71 -8.50 6.08 -4.54
N GLU A 72 -9.54 6.92 -4.58
CA GLU A 72 -9.42 8.34 -4.95
C GLU A 72 -8.39 9.05 -4.06
N ARG A 73 -8.50 8.86 -2.74
CA ARG A 73 -7.56 9.43 -1.76
C ARG A 73 -6.13 8.94 -1.93
N THR A 74 -5.94 7.72 -2.43
CA THR A 74 -4.61 7.23 -2.77
C THR A 74 -4.00 8.11 -3.84
N PHE A 75 -4.72 8.37 -4.93
CA PHE A 75 -4.20 9.19 -6.02
C PHE A 75 -3.98 10.65 -5.62
N ASP A 76 -4.84 11.22 -4.77
CA ASP A 76 -4.67 12.59 -4.26
C ASP A 76 -3.37 12.75 -3.44
N VAL A 77 -2.98 11.71 -2.69
CA VAL A 77 -1.82 11.79 -1.79
C VAL A 77 -0.48 11.51 -2.49
N LEU A 78 -0.46 10.78 -3.62
CA LEU A 78 0.78 10.40 -4.30
C LEU A 78 1.70 11.58 -4.66
N PRO A 79 1.22 12.72 -5.20
CA PRO A 79 2.08 13.86 -5.52
C PRO A 79 2.80 14.44 -4.29
N THR A 80 2.08 14.57 -3.17
CA THR A 80 2.65 15.03 -1.89
C THR A 80 3.71 14.04 -1.40
N ILE A 81 3.41 12.73 -1.45
CA ILE A 81 4.34 11.69 -1.01
C ILE A 81 5.61 11.68 -1.85
N SER A 82 5.49 11.82 -3.17
CA SER A 82 6.63 11.79 -4.07
C SER A 82 7.59 12.96 -3.81
N LYS A 83 7.03 14.15 -3.57
CA LYS A 83 7.80 15.36 -3.29
C LYS A 83 8.47 15.30 -1.90
N ASP A 84 7.69 15.08 -0.86
CA ASP A 84 8.14 15.29 0.52
C ASP A 84 8.97 14.11 1.07
N PHE A 85 8.79 12.92 0.48
CA PHE A 85 9.49 11.70 0.91
C PHE A 85 10.36 11.12 -0.20
N SER A 86 11.01 11.99 -0.99
CA SER A 86 11.88 11.63 -2.13
C SER A 86 13.10 10.77 -1.76
N SER A 87 13.53 10.76 -0.49
CA SER A 87 14.66 9.94 -0.01
C SER A 87 14.34 8.46 0.18
N TYR A 88 13.06 8.08 0.20
CA TYR A 88 12.62 6.69 0.43
C TYR A 88 12.69 5.82 -0.83
N SER A 89 12.81 4.50 -0.68
CA SER A 89 12.90 3.59 -1.83
C SER A 89 11.58 2.86 -2.08
N TRP A 90 10.83 2.61 -1.02
CA TRP A 90 9.60 1.83 -1.02
C TRP A 90 8.47 2.58 -0.32
N PHE A 91 7.25 2.34 -0.83
CA PHE A 91 6.02 2.99 -0.41
C PHE A 91 4.98 1.94 -0.11
N LEU A 92 4.36 2.04 1.06
CA LEU A 92 3.28 1.18 1.47
C LEU A 92 2.00 1.99 1.62
N ARG A 93 1.04 1.75 0.73
CA ARG A 93 -0.37 2.10 0.94
C ARG A 93 -0.99 1.06 1.87
N ALA A 94 -1.74 1.49 2.87
CA ALA A 94 -2.56 0.60 3.70
C ALA A 94 -3.73 1.39 4.32
N THR A 95 -4.65 0.67 4.96
CA THR A 95 -5.69 1.27 5.81
C THR A 95 -5.44 0.95 7.28
N ASP A 96 -6.19 1.61 8.17
CA ASP A 96 -6.21 1.28 9.60
C ASP A 96 -6.82 -0.10 9.92
N GLU A 97 -7.44 -0.78 8.95
CA GLU A 97 -7.97 -2.16 9.06
C GLU A 97 -7.00 -3.22 8.56
N THR A 98 -5.84 -2.78 8.06
CA THR A 98 -4.77 -3.66 7.58
C THR A 98 -3.89 -4.13 8.73
N ILE A 99 -3.46 -5.40 8.69
CA ILE A 99 -2.33 -5.90 9.50
C ILE A 99 -1.11 -6.15 8.62
N VAL A 100 0.02 -5.56 8.99
CA VAL A 100 1.29 -5.76 8.30
C VAL A 100 2.31 -6.41 9.22
N ILE A 101 2.83 -7.58 8.83
CA ILE A 101 3.98 -8.21 9.48
C ILE A 101 5.25 -7.60 8.88
N MET A 102 5.85 -6.66 9.59
CA MET A 102 6.94 -5.83 9.05
C MET A 102 8.21 -6.62 8.73
N GLU A 103 8.47 -7.73 9.42
CA GLU A 103 9.56 -8.66 9.13
C GLU A 103 9.39 -9.29 7.75
N ASN A 104 8.17 -9.73 7.43
CA ASN A 104 7.85 -10.26 6.13
C ASN A 104 7.91 -9.17 5.05
N LEU A 105 7.45 -7.94 5.36
CA LEU A 105 7.55 -6.81 4.44
C LEU A 105 9.01 -6.48 4.11
N ARG A 106 9.90 -6.43 5.11
CA ARG A 106 11.33 -6.18 4.88
C ARG A 106 12.00 -7.33 4.11
N LYS A 107 11.60 -8.57 4.37
CA LYS A 107 12.05 -9.73 3.57
C LYS A 107 11.58 -9.63 2.11
N LEU A 108 10.34 -9.19 1.88
CA LEU A 108 9.82 -8.92 0.54
C LEU A 108 10.64 -7.82 -0.16
N VAL A 109 10.84 -6.68 0.49
CA VAL A 109 11.68 -5.58 0.00
C VAL A 109 13.07 -6.07 -0.39
N SER A 110 13.75 -6.83 0.46
CA SER A 110 15.10 -7.36 0.14
C SER A 110 15.14 -8.25 -1.10
N ARG A 111 14.04 -8.94 -1.44
CA ARG A 111 13.93 -9.77 -2.65
C ARG A 111 13.68 -8.94 -3.90
N LEU A 112 12.97 -7.82 -3.75
CA LEU A 112 12.60 -6.94 -4.85
C LEU A 112 13.67 -5.89 -5.15
N ASP A 113 14.57 -5.60 -4.21
CA ASP A 113 15.55 -4.52 -4.31
C ASP A 113 16.43 -4.60 -5.56
N SER A 114 16.84 -5.80 -5.99
CA SER A 114 17.65 -5.99 -7.19
C SER A 114 16.96 -5.54 -8.49
N TYR A 115 15.63 -5.42 -8.48
CA TYR A 115 14.82 -4.99 -9.63
C TYR A 115 14.31 -3.55 -9.49
N SER A 116 14.42 -2.98 -8.29
CA SER A 116 13.79 -1.72 -7.90
C SER A 116 14.28 -0.49 -8.68
N SER A 117 15.49 -0.56 -9.27
CA SER A 117 16.08 0.50 -10.08
C SER A 117 15.80 0.37 -11.57
N GLN A 118 15.09 -0.67 -12.02
CA GLN A 118 14.87 -0.95 -13.45
C GLN A 118 13.40 -0.96 -13.85
N LEU A 119 12.52 -1.36 -12.94
CA LEU A 119 11.11 -1.61 -13.25
C LEU A 119 10.19 -0.88 -12.26
N PRO A 120 9.03 -0.36 -12.72
CA PRO A 120 7.96 0.09 -11.84
C PRO A 120 7.27 -1.12 -11.22
N ILE A 121 7.69 -1.51 -10.01
CA ILE A 121 7.22 -2.72 -9.33
C ILE A 121 6.22 -2.40 -8.25
N ALA A 122 5.15 -3.19 -8.20
CA ALA A 122 4.21 -3.25 -7.08
C ALA A 122 3.98 -4.69 -6.61
N TYR A 123 3.44 -4.82 -5.40
CA TYR A 123 3.04 -6.08 -4.80
C TYR A 123 1.82 -5.87 -3.90
N ALA A 124 0.77 -6.66 -4.13
CA ALA A 124 -0.51 -6.58 -3.43
C ALA A 124 -0.97 -7.95 -2.89
N GLY A 125 -0.01 -8.81 -2.52
CA GLY A 125 -0.29 -10.12 -1.91
C GLY A 125 -1.23 -10.98 -2.75
N ASP A 126 -2.34 -11.42 -2.16
CA ASP A 126 -3.26 -12.37 -2.79
C ASP A 126 -4.60 -11.77 -3.24
N VAL A 127 -4.73 -10.44 -3.26
CA VAL A 127 -5.97 -9.72 -3.67
C VAL A 127 -6.54 -10.26 -4.98
N GLU A 128 -5.73 -10.32 -6.04
CA GLU A 128 -6.20 -10.81 -7.34
C GLU A 128 -6.59 -12.27 -7.34
N ARG A 129 -5.85 -13.12 -6.62
CA ARG A 129 -6.14 -14.55 -6.52
C ARG A 129 -7.48 -14.76 -5.83
N MET A 130 -7.70 -14.10 -4.69
CA MET A 130 -8.92 -14.24 -3.89
C MET A 130 -10.14 -13.70 -4.62
N TYR A 131 -10.00 -12.57 -5.33
CA TYR A 131 -11.07 -12.09 -6.19
C TYR A 131 -11.40 -13.07 -7.32
N LYS A 132 -10.39 -13.54 -8.08
CA LYS A 132 -10.62 -14.44 -9.23
C LYS A 132 -11.21 -15.79 -8.83
N GLN A 133 -10.77 -16.36 -7.71
CA GLN A 133 -11.19 -17.70 -7.26
C GLN A 133 -12.50 -17.67 -6.46
N HIS A 134 -12.74 -16.59 -5.70
CA HIS A 134 -13.81 -16.56 -4.70
C HIS A 134 -14.70 -15.32 -4.77
N GLN A 135 -14.48 -14.40 -5.71
CA GLN A 135 -15.19 -13.12 -5.83
C GLN A 135 -15.12 -12.28 -4.54
N MET A 136 -14.04 -12.43 -3.78
CA MET A 136 -13.84 -11.69 -2.53
C MET A 136 -13.36 -10.27 -2.83
N ILE A 137 -14.15 -9.29 -2.39
CA ILE A 137 -13.90 -7.87 -2.56
C ILE A 137 -13.04 -7.35 -1.40
N SER A 138 -12.10 -6.46 -1.70
CA SER A 138 -11.28 -5.72 -0.74
C SER A 138 -11.31 -4.23 -1.09
N ASN A 139 -11.42 -3.35 -0.09
CA ASN A 139 -11.44 -1.88 -0.26
C ASN A 139 -10.37 -1.17 0.60
N GLY A 140 -9.35 -1.90 1.03
CA GLY A 140 -8.32 -1.41 1.94
C GLY A 140 -7.05 -2.24 1.90
N ALA A 141 -6.78 -2.86 0.77
CA ALA A 141 -5.65 -3.75 0.63
C ALA A 141 -4.35 -2.98 0.73
N ALA A 142 -3.41 -3.60 1.42
CA ALA A 142 -2.07 -3.08 1.48
C ALA A 142 -1.35 -3.34 0.16
N ILE A 143 -0.68 -2.30 -0.35
CA ILE A 143 0.02 -2.35 -1.63
C ILE A 143 1.40 -1.72 -1.44
N LEU A 144 2.43 -2.53 -1.62
CA LEU A 144 3.83 -2.10 -1.63
C LEU A 144 4.21 -1.73 -3.07
N PHE A 145 4.88 -0.60 -3.26
CA PHE A 145 5.40 -0.20 -4.57
C PHE A 145 6.70 0.59 -4.44
N ASN A 146 7.55 0.53 -5.47
CA ASN A 146 8.82 1.25 -5.47
C ASN A 146 8.68 2.69 -5.99
N ARG A 147 9.76 3.45 -5.89
CA ARG A 147 9.86 4.82 -6.43
C ARG A 147 9.42 4.94 -7.89
N GLN A 148 9.82 4.01 -8.75
CA GLN A 148 9.50 4.08 -10.17
C GLN A 148 8.01 3.91 -10.40
N ALA A 149 7.38 2.97 -9.70
CA ALA A 149 5.94 2.78 -9.74
C ALA A 149 5.18 4.01 -9.25
N LEU A 150 5.62 4.64 -8.15
CA LEU A 150 5.04 5.90 -7.65
C LEU A 150 5.05 7.00 -8.72
N ASN A 151 6.20 7.25 -9.33
CA ASN A 151 6.34 8.29 -10.36
C ASN A 151 5.47 7.98 -11.58
N GLN A 152 5.44 6.71 -11.98
CA GLN A 152 4.64 6.24 -13.12
C GLN A 152 3.14 6.39 -12.86
N MET A 153 2.66 6.12 -11.64
CA MET A 153 1.28 6.35 -11.23
C MET A 153 0.93 7.84 -11.33
N ILE A 154 1.77 8.73 -10.80
CA ILE A 154 1.52 10.18 -10.83
C ILE A 154 1.40 10.67 -12.28
N ILE A 155 2.31 10.26 -13.17
CA ILE A 155 2.29 10.67 -14.58
C ILE A 155 1.05 10.11 -15.30
N ALA A 156 0.76 8.82 -15.13
CA ALA A 156 -0.30 8.15 -15.87
C ALA A 156 -1.70 8.62 -15.46
N PHE A 157 -1.91 8.93 -14.18
CA PHE A 157 -3.21 9.37 -13.64
C PHE A 157 -3.40 10.90 -13.61
N ALA A 158 -2.42 11.67 -14.10
CA ALA A 158 -2.57 13.12 -14.29
C ALA A 158 -3.26 13.49 -15.62
N ASN A 159 -3.41 12.54 -16.55
CA ASN A 159 -4.06 12.80 -17.84
C ASN A 159 -5.58 12.67 -17.73
N GLU A 160 -6.26 13.77 -17.43
CA GLU A 160 -7.71 13.84 -17.26
C GLU A 160 -8.50 13.58 -18.56
N ASP A 161 -7.88 13.77 -19.74
CA ASP A 161 -8.51 13.48 -21.04
C ASP A 161 -8.62 11.96 -21.32
N ASN A 162 -7.96 11.14 -20.52
CA ASN A 162 -8.04 9.69 -20.64
C ASN A 162 -9.24 9.14 -19.87
N THR A 163 -10.29 8.73 -20.59
CA THR A 163 -11.51 8.15 -19.99
C THR A 163 -11.26 6.90 -19.13
N GLN A 164 -10.12 6.22 -19.29
CA GLN A 164 -9.72 5.12 -18.39
C GLN A 164 -9.20 5.64 -17.04
N VAL A 165 -8.56 6.82 -17.02
CA VAL A 165 -8.14 7.48 -15.77
C VAL A 165 -9.35 7.87 -14.94
N GLU A 166 -10.39 8.41 -15.58
CA GLU A 166 -11.64 8.81 -14.92
C GLU A 166 -12.26 7.62 -14.16
N LYS A 167 -12.47 6.50 -14.86
CA LYS A 167 -12.99 5.25 -14.26
C LYS A 167 -12.11 4.69 -13.15
N CYS A 168 -10.79 4.77 -13.33
CA CYS A 168 -9.86 4.17 -12.39
C CYS A 168 -9.60 5.03 -11.14
N LYS A 169 -9.94 6.33 -11.17
CA LYS A 169 -9.65 7.27 -10.07
C LYS A 169 -10.91 7.71 -9.33
N TYR A 170 -12.02 7.96 -10.04
CA TYR A 170 -13.20 8.61 -9.47
C TYR A 170 -14.39 7.67 -9.27
N ASP A 171 -14.43 6.52 -9.95
CA ASP A 171 -15.42 5.51 -9.62
C ASP A 171 -15.06 4.83 -8.29
N SER A 172 -16.08 4.45 -7.52
CA SER A 172 -15.94 3.66 -6.29
C SER A 172 -15.52 2.23 -6.64
N ILE A 173 -14.23 2.04 -6.94
CA ILE A 173 -13.65 0.74 -7.31
C ILE A 173 -13.00 0.03 -6.13
N ASN A 174 -12.95 -1.30 -6.20
CA ASN A 174 -12.28 -2.14 -5.21
C ASN A 174 -10.78 -2.31 -5.50
N ASP A 175 -10.03 -2.93 -4.58
CA ASP A 175 -8.58 -3.12 -4.74
C ASP A 175 -8.19 -4.04 -5.90
N TYR A 176 -9.05 -4.99 -6.28
CA TYR A 176 -8.80 -5.82 -7.46
C TYR A 176 -8.84 -4.96 -8.73
N GLU A 177 -9.84 -4.10 -8.85
CA GLU A 177 -9.99 -3.15 -9.95
C GLU A 177 -8.86 -2.11 -9.95
N LEU A 178 -8.47 -1.59 -8.78
CA LEU A 178 -7.29 -0.72 -8.64
C LEU A 178 -6.04 -1.41 -9.20
N ILE A 179 -5.81 -2.68 -8.87
CA ILE A 179 -4.67 -3.43 -9.42
C ILE A 179 -4.74 -3.53 -10.95
N GLN A 180 -5.92 -3.77 -11.52
CA GLN A 180 -6.09 -3.79 -12.99
C GLN A 180 -5.80 -2.41 -13.59
N CYS A 181 -6.27 -1.34 -12.96
CA CYS A 181 -6.00 0.03 -13.37
C CYS A 181 -4.50 0.36 -13.33
N LEU A 182 -3.78 -0.03 -12.28
CA LEU A 182 -2.34 0.15 -12.18
C LEU A 182 -1.58 -0.60 -13.28
N LYS A 183 -2.01 -1.82 -13.63
CA LYS A 183 -1.43 -2.59 -14.75
C LYS A 183 -1.74 -1.94 -16.10
N MET A 184 -2.98 -1.53 -16.32
CA MET A 184 -3.46 -1.12 -17.63
C MET A 184 -3.10 0.33 -17.96
N VAL A 185 -3.32 1.26 -17.02
CA VAL A 185 -3.13 2.69 -17.20
C VAL A 185 -1.68 3.07 -16.90
N ALA A 186 -1.18 2.70 -15.73
CA ALA A 186 0.18 3.05 -15.30
C ALA A 186 1.26 2.06 -15.73
N LYS A 187 0.91 0.92 -16.36
CA LYS A 187 1.88 -0.10 -16.81
C LYS A 187 2.79 -0.62 -15.67
N ILE A 188 2.24 -0.69 -14.46
CA ILE A 188 2.95 -1.20 -13.28
C ILE A 188 3.09 -2.72 -13.38
N GLN A 189 4.26 -3.24 -13.04
CA GLN A 189 4.56 -4.66 -13.04
C GLN A 189 4.37 -5.23 -11.63
N PHE A 190 3.46 -6.19 -11.48
CA PHE A 190 3.23 -6.82 -10.19
C PHE A 190 4.19 -7.99 -9.97
N ALA A 191 4.88 -8.02 -8.84
CA ALA A 191 5.94 -9.00 -8.58
C ALA A 191 5.46 -10.47 -8.56
N ASN A 192 4.16 -10.71 -8.30
CA ASN A 192 3.54 -12.03 -8.46
C ASN A 192 3.52 -12.47 -9.94
N ASP A 193 3.13 -11.57 -10.85
CA ASP A 193 3.05 -11.84 -12.29
C ASP A 193 4.45 -12.08 -12.88
N LEU A 194 5.47 -11.43 -12.32
CA LEU A 194 6.86 -11.62 -12.69
C LEU A 194 7.47 -12.92 -12.13
N GLY A 195 6.76 -13.65 -11.25
CA GLY A 195 7.27 -14.86 -10.60
C GLY A 195 8.42 -14.63 -9.62
N ILE A 196 8.72 -13.37 -9.26
CA ILE A 196 9.78 -12.99 -8.31
C ILE A 196 9.41 -13.44 -6.89
N VAL A 197 8.12 -13.37 -6.56
CA VAL A 197 7.58 -13.75 -5.25
C VAL A 197 6.56 -14.87 -5.44
N LYS A 198 6.87 -16.06 -4.91
CA LYS A 198 6.04 -17.26 -5.07
C LYS A 198 5.18 -17.58 -3.85
N ASP A 199 5.59 -17.10 -2.67
CA ASP A 199 4.85 -17.27 -1.42
C ASP A 199 4.04 -16.01 -1.11
N ASN A 200 2.83 -16.17 -0.54
CA ASN A 200 2.14 -15.02 0.04
C ASN A 200 2.83 -14.64 1.36
N LEU A 201 3.77 -13.70 1.29
CA LEU A 201 4.52 -13.23 2.46
C LEU A 201 3.75 -12.16 3.24
N PHE A 202 2.62 -11.70 2.73
CA PHE A 202 2.04 -10.42 3.12
C PHE A 202 0.52 -10.56 3.22
N LEU A 203 -0.03 -10.19 4.37
CA LEU A 203 -1.47 -10.08 4.53
C LEU A 203 -1.93 -8.80 3.85
N SER A 204 -2.22 -8.91 2.55
CA SER A 204 -2.65 -7.76 1.77
C SER A 204 -4.09 -7.36 2.06
N GLN A 205 -4.92 -8.22 2.62
CA GLN A 205 -6.35 -7.94 2.81
C GLN A 205 -6.71 -7.67 4.28
N THR A 206 -7.92 -7.16 4.51
CA THR A 206 -8.41 -6.95 5.88
C THR A 206 -8.60 -8.28 6.61
N ILE A 207 -8.53 -8.27 7.94
CA ILE A 207 -8.65 -9.47 8.77
C ILE A 207 -9.99 -10.19 8.53
N LEU A 208 -11.06 -9.43 8.34
CA LEU A 208 -12.40 -9.97 8.09
C LEU A 208 -12.41 -10.88 6.86
N THR A 209 -11.69 -10.50 5.81
CA THR A 209 -11.56 -11.28 4.59
C THR A 209 -10.90 -12.64 4.86
N TYR A 210 -9.83 -12.69 5.65
CA TYR A 210 -9.16 -13.96 5.98
C TYR A 210 -9.96 -14.84 6.94
N LYS A 211 -10.74 -14.23 7.85
CA LYS A 211 -11.59 -14.97 8.79
C LYS A 211 -12.73 -15.73 8.09
N LEU A 212 -13.25 -15.21 6.98
CA LEU A 212 -14.37 -15.79 6.23
C LEU A 212 -14.02 -17.08 5.49
N ASN A 213 -12.74 -17.36 5.23
CA ASN A 213 -12.33 -18.50 4.39
C ASN A 213 -11.45 -19.53 5.13
N GLU A 214 -11.24 -19.39 6.45
CA GLU A 214 -10.38 -20.28 7.27
C GLU A 214 -8.94 -20.51 6.75
N GLN A 215 -8.54 -19.81 5.68
CA GLN A 215 -7.26 -19.97 4.99
C GLN A 215 -6.37 -18.77 5.25
N LEU A 216 -5.79 -18.72 6.44
CA LEU A 216 -4.60 -17.91 6.70
C LEU A 216 -3.38 -18.63 6.11
N GLN A 217 -3.21 -18.56 4.78
CA GLN A 217 -2.01 -19.04 4.11
C GLN A 217 -0.89 -17.99 4.14
N VAL A 218 -0.53 -17.51 5.33
CA VAL A 218 0.67 -16.68 5.51
C VAL A 218 1.69 -17.44 6.31
N ARG A 219 2.82 -17.76 5.66
CA ARG A 219 4.00 -18.25 6.38
C ARG A 219 4.61 -17.07 7.13
N ILE A 220 4.27 -16.97 8.41
CA ILE A 220 4.97 -16.05 9.31
C ILE A 220 6.40 -16.58 9.45
N SER A 221 7.35 -15.89 8.81
CA SER A 221 8.76 -16.21 8.97
C SER A 221 9.21 -15.58 10.29
N ILE A 222 9.03 -16.29 11.40
CA ILE A 222 9.65 -15.88 12.66
C ILE A 222 11.15 -16.21 12.50
N LEU A 223 11.97 -15.19 12.28
CA LEU A 223 13.43 -15.37 12.37
C LEU A 223 13.77 -15.73 13.83
N PRO A 224 14.60 -16.75 14.07
CA PRO A 224 15.13 -17.03 15.41
C PRO A 224 16.02 -15.91 15.93
#